data_AF-A0A3P6UT79-F1
#
_entry.id   AF-A0A3P6UT79-F1
#
_cell.length_a   1.000
_cell.length_b   1.000
_cell.length_c   1.000
_cell.angle_alpha   90.00
_cell.angle_beta   90.00
_cell.angle_gamma   90.00
#
_symmetry.space_group_name_H-M   'P 1'
#
loop_
_entity.id
_entity.type
_entity.pdbx_description
1 polymer ?
#
loop_
_entity_poly.entity_id
_entity_poly.type
_entity_poly.pdbx_seq_one_letter_code
_entity_poly.pdbx_strand_id
1 'polypeptide(L)'
;MKVYRDDCLSALCRLDGWTCVFARIVSVAPLEVEDDISRLLLSNISEDVFFEDIRYGDYCYLLLDTTVRPIQCTRITVVPVEIAPLAQYQLKLARDLEKFATDMEL
;
A
#
# COMPACT_ATOMS: atom_id res chain seq x y z
N MET A 1 -9.52 13.18 -6.42
CA MET A 1 -8.74 12.60 -5.32
C MET A 1 -7.47 12.03 -5.90
N LYS A 2 -6.29 12.40 -5.38
CA LYS A 2 -4.99 11.95 -5.93
C LYS A 2 -4.71 10.53 -5.46
N VAL A 3 -4.20 9.69 -6.37
CA VAL A 3 -3.86 8.30 -6.09
C VAL A 3 -2.39 8.11 -6.37
N TYR A 4 -1.67 7.61 -5.37
CA TYR A 4 -0.24 7.37 -5.41
C TYR A 4 0.06 5.88 -5.46
N ARG A 5 1.33 5.56 -5.69
CA ARG A 5 1.86 4.20 -5.55
C ARG A 5 3.14 4.28 -4.75
N ASP A 6 3.12 3.70 -3.56
CA ASP A 6 4.18 3.85 -2.57
C ASP A 6 4.65 2.51 -2.02
N ASP A 7 5.80 2.55 -1.36
CA ASP A 7 6.17 1.56 -0.35
C ASP A 7 5.54 1.94 1.01
N CYS A 8 5.64 1.04 1.99
CA CYS A 8 5.10 1.20 3.33
C CYS A 8 5.61 2.47 4.01
N LEU A 9 6.88 2.82 3.83
CA LEU A 9 7.48 4.01 4.47
C LEU A 9 6.95 5.30 3.84
N SER A 10 6.93 5.38 2.51
CA SER A 10 6.37 6.51 1.78
C SER A 10 4.89 6.71 2.10
N ALA A 11 4.11 5.63 2.23
CA ALA A 11 2.71 5.70 2.63
C ALA A 11 2.52 6.32 4.03
N LEU A 12 3.38 6.01 5.01
CA LEU A 12 3.35 6.64 6.35
C LEU A 12 3.50 8.15 6.30
N CYS A 13 4.36 8.63 5.39
CA CYS A 13 4.70 10.05 5.25
C CYS A 13 3.64 10.87 4.51
N ARG A 14 2.71 10.23 3.76
CA ARG A 14 1.69 10.97 3.00
C ARG A 14 0.59 11.50 3.90
N LEU A 15 0.20 12.76 3.70
CA LEU A 15 -0.87 13.43 4.47
C LEU A 15 -2.12 13.71 3.61
N ASP A 16 -2.10 13.33 2.34
CA ASP A 16 -3.16 13.59 1.37
C ASP A 16 -3.42 12.37 0.47
N GLY A 17 -4.62 12.34 -0.11
CA GLY A 17 -4.99 11.38 -1.15
C GLY A 17 -5.09 9.92 -0.67
N TRP A 18 -5.01 9.01 -1.63
CA TRP A 18 -4.93 7.57 -1.41
C TRP A 18 -3.62 7.04 -1.98
N THR A 19 -3.15 5.91 -1.45
CA THR A 19 -1.98 5.22 -2.00
C THR A 19 -2.21 3.73 -2.17
N CYS A 20 -1.62 3.17 -3.23
CA CYS A 20 -1.58 1.74 -3.47
C CYS A 20 -0.21 1.19 -3.04
N VAL A 21 -0.22 0.25 -2.10
CA VAL A 21 0.98 -0.41 -1.55
C VAL A 21 0.92 -1.89 -1.90
N PHE A 22 2.06 -2.47 -2.29
CA PHE A 22 2.22 -3.92 -2.39
C PHE A 22 3.01 -4.42 -1.17
N ALA A 23 2.39 -5.28 -0.36
CA ALA A 23 2.98 -5.73 0.89
C ALA A 23 2.52 -7.15 1.24
N ARG A 24 3.24 -7.77 2.17
CA ARG A 24 2.93 -9.08 2.75
C ARG A 24 2.20 -8.90 4.09
N ILE A 25 1.16 -9.68 4.31
CA ILE A 25 0.42 -9.69 5.59
C ILE A 25 1.26 -10.35 6.68
N VAL A 26 1.47 -9.65 7.80
CA VAL A 26 2.19 -10.16 8.98
C VAL A 26 1.32 -10.30 10.22
N SER A 27 0.16 -9.64 10.25
CA SER A 27 -0.90 -9.87 11.23
C SER A 27 -2.26 -9.53 10.61
N VAL A 28 -3.31 -10.26 10.98
CA VAL A 28 -4.69 -10.02 10.49
C VAL A 28 -5.58 -9.35 11.54
N ALA A 29 -5.21 -9.40 12.82
CA ALA A 29 -5.96 -8.78 13.91
C ALA A 29 -4.99 -8.35 15.03
N PRO A 30 -4.50 -7.09 15.03
CA PRO A 30 -4.78 -6.02 14.07
C PRO A 30 -4.14 -6.28 12.70
N LEU A 31 -4.65 -5.62 11.64
CA LEU A 31 -4.07 -5.74 10.31
C LEU A 31 -2.71 -5.04 10.27
N GLU A 32 -1.67 -5.81 10.02
CA GLU A 32 -0.31 -5.33 9.84
C GLU A 32 0.29 -5.95 8.58
N VAL A 33 0.96 -5.11 7.79
CA VAL A 33 1.62 -5.51 6.55
C VAL A 33 3.07 -5.02 6.52
N GLU A 34 3.92 -5.71 5.77
CA GLU A 34 5.31 -5.32 5.56
C GLU A 34 5.71 -5.42 4.09
N ASP A 35 6.61 -4.53 3.67
CA ASP A 35 7.39 -4.69 2.45
C ASP A 35 8.88 -4.73 2.78
N ASP A 36 9.73 -4.59 1.76
CA ASP A 36 11.19 -4.64 1.92
C ASP A 36 11.75 -3.42 2.70
N ILE A 37 10.94 -2.39 2.96
CA ILE A 37 11.36 -1.09 3.51
C ILE A 37 10.83 -0.87 4.93
N SER A 38 9.56 -1.16 5.18
CA SER A 38 8.94 -0.87 6.47
C SER A 38 7.68 -1.70 6.73
N ARG A 39 7.07 -1.46 7.91
CA ARG A 39 5.80 -2.05 8.33
C ARG A 39 4.72 -0.99 8.49
N LEU A 40 3.50 -1.40 8.20
CA LEU A 40 2.30 -0.59 8.36
C LEU A 40 1.32 -1.30 9.28
N LEU A 41 1.04 -0.68 10.43
CA LEU A 41 -0.13 -0.99 11.24
C LEU A 41 -1.32 -0.20 10.70
N LEU A 42 -2.33 -0.91 10.19
CA LEU A 42 -3.49 -0.32 9.54
C LEU A 42 -4.69 -0.30 10.50
N SER A 43 -5.53 0.72 10.38
CA SER A 43 -6.83 0.72 11.04
C SER A 43 -7.72 -0.39 10.46
N ASN A 44 -8.79 -0.75 11.18
CA ASN A 44 -9.77 -1.71 10.68
C ASN A 44 -10.17 -1.39 9.24
N ILE A 45 -10.24 -2.44 8.44
CA ILE A 45 -10.60 -2.37 7.03
C ILE A 45 -12.05 -1.88 6.94
N SER A 46 -12.36 -1.08 5.90
CA SER A 46 -13.75 -0.74 5.57
C SER A 46 -14.64 -2.00 5.59
N GLU A 47 -15.90 -1.86 6.03
CA GLU A 47 -16.85 -2.96 6.28
C GLU A 47 -17.03 -3.93 5.08
N ASP A 48 -16.64 -3.51 3.87
CA ASP A 48 -16.73 -4.26 2.63
C ASP A 48 -15.59 -5.28 2.38
N VAL A 49 -14.63 -5.42 3.29
CA VAL A 49 -13.53 -6.39 3.15
C VAL A 49 -13.69 -7.57 4.12
N PHE A 50 -13.98 -8.73 3.54
CA PHE A 50 -14.09 -9.98 4.29
C PHE A 50 -12.70 -10.48 4.71
N PHE A 51 -12.43 -10.45 6.02
CA PHE A 51 -11.20 -10.97 6.62
C PHE A 51 -11.00 -12.48 6.41
N GLU A 52 -12.03 -13.22 6.02
CA GLU A 52 -11.98 -14.68 5.82
C GLU A 52 -11.02 -15.10 4.69
N ASP A 53 -10.75 -14.19 3.75
CA ASP A 53 -9.91 -14.44 2.57
C ASP A 53 -8.45 -13.99 2.71
N ILE A 54 -8.07 -13.41 3.84
CA ILE A 54 -6.69 -12.94 4.06
C ILE A 54 -5.99 -13.74 5.14
N ARG A 55 -4.75 -14.16 4.87
CA ARG A 55 -3.96 -15.01 5.76
C ARG A 55 -2.59 -14.41 6.00
N TYR A 56 -2.04 -14.77 7.15
CA TYR A 56 -0.62 -14.52 7.42
C TYR A 56 0.24 -15.06 6.29
N GLY A 57 1.15 -14.21 5.76
CA GLY A 57 2.05 -14.58 4.67
C GLY A 57 1.53 -14.25 3.27
N ASP A 58 0.26 -13.91 3.11
CA ASP A 58 -0.27 -13.53 1.81
C ASP A 58 0.34 -12.23 1.30
N TYR A 59 0.64 -12.19 0.01
CA TYR A 59 1.01 -10.95 -0.69
C TYR A 59 -0.24 -10.28 -1.20
N CYS A 60 -0.31 -8.95 -1.09
CA CYS A 60 -1.49 -8.20 -1.47
C CYS A 60 -1.18 -6.80 -1.98
N TYR A 61 -2.09 -6.28 -2.81
CA TYR A 61 -2.21 -4.85 -3.03
C TYR A 61 -3.20 -4.27 -2.03
N LEU A 62 -2.82 -3.18 -1.37
CA LEU A 62 -3.66 -2.43 -0.45
C LEU A 62 -3.90 -1.03 -1.01
N LEU A 63 -5.16 -0.63 -1.11
CA LEU A 63 -5.53 0.76 -1.31
C LEU A 63 -5.76 1.39 0.07
N LEU A 64 -4.96 2.39 0.39
CA LEU A 64 -4.89 3.01 1.70
C LEU A 64 -5.37 4.45 1.63
N ASP A 65 -6.20 4.85 2.60
CA ASP A 65 -6.54 6.25 2.83
C ASP A 65 -5.52 6.92 3.75
N THR A 66 -4.68 7.76 3.16
CA THR A 66 -3.61 8.50 3.86
C THR A 66 -4.08 9.83 4.44
N THR A 67 -5.37 10.18 4.32
CA THR A 67 -5.95 11.39 4.93
C THR A 67 -6.39 11.18 6.39
N VAL A 68 -6.50 9.93 6.84
CA VAL A 68 -6.91 9.54 8.20
C VAL A 68 -5.76 8.87 8.97
N ARG A 69 -5.83 8.87 10.31
CA ARG A 69 -4.83 8.24 11.20
C ARG A 69 -5.51 7.47 12.35
N PRO A 70 -5.15 6.20 12.61
CA PRO A 70 -4.22 5.34 11.83
C PRO A 70 -4.66 5.16 10.38
N ILE A 71 -3.70 4.88 9.46
CA ILE A 71 -3.98 4.78 8.02
C ILE A 71 -5.04 3.70 7.80
N GLN A 72 -6.08 4.03 7.04
CA GLN A 72 -7.19 3.13 6.81
C GLN A 72 -6.98 2.29 5.56
N CYS A 73 -7.19 0.98 5.68
CA CYS A 73 -7.27 0.11 4.51
C CYS A 73 -8.67 0.21 3.90
N THR A 74 -8.74 0.77 2.70
CA THR A 74 -10.00 0.91 1.94
C THR A 74 -10.29 -0.33 1.12
N ARG A 75 -9.24 -0.99 0.60
CA ARG A 75 -9.36 -2.23 -0.17
C ARG A 75 -8.09 -3.06 -0.04
N ILE A 76 -8.27 -4.38 0.03
CA ILE A 76 -7.19 -5.36 -0.08
C ILE A 76 -7.46 -6.28 -1.27
N THR A 77 -6.40 -6.75 -1.93
CA THR A 77 -6.49 -7.75 -2.99
C THR A 77 -5.29 -8.67 -2.86
N VAL A 78 -5.54 -9.89 -2.38
CA VAL A 78 -4.53 -10.95 -2.30
C VAL A 78 -4.11 -11.36 -3.71
N VAL A 79 -2.81 -11.54 -3.92
CA VAL A 79 -2.22 -11.91 -5.19
C VAL A 79 -1.14 -12.97 -4.99
N PRO A 80 -0.82 -13.76 -6.04
CA PRO A 80 0.29 -14.70 -5.99
C PRO A 80 1.64 -13.98 -5.78
N VAL A 81 2.59 -14.64 -5.11
CA VAL A 81 3.92 -14.09 -4.83
C VAL A 81 4.72 -13.77 -6.09
N GLU A 82 4.43 -14.46 -7.20
CA GLU A 82 5.03 -14.25 -8.52
C GLU A 82 4.74 -12.85 -9.08
N ILE A 83 3.78 -12.12 -8.52
CA ILE A 83 3.48 -10.72 -8.87
C ILE A 83 4.51 -9.74 -8.27
N ALA A 84 5.29 -10.12 -7.26
CA ALA A 84 6.23 -9.23 -6.58
C ALA A 84 7.20 -8.49 -7.52
N PRO A 85 7.84 -9.12 -8.53
CA PRO A 85 8.71 -8.40 -9.47
C PRO A 85 7.96 -7.33 -10.28
N LEU A 86 6.71 -7.61 -10.67
CA LEU A 86 5.87 -6.65 -11.37
C LEU A 86 5.49 -5.48 -10.46
N ALA A 87 5.17 -5.76 -9.20
CA ALA A 87 4.84 -4.72 -8.21
C ALA A 87 6.01 -3.77 -7.98
N GLN A 88 7.22 -4.32 -7.80
CA GLN A 88 8.46 -3.55 -7.66
C GLN A 88 8.74 -2.68 -8.90
N TYR A 89 8.55 -3.24 -10.10
CA TYR A 89 8.69 -2.50 -11.35
C TYR A 89 7.68 -1.34 -11.44
N GLN A 90 6.42 -1.57 -11.08
CA GLN A 90 5.38 -0.53 -11.08
C GLN A 90 5.66 0.59 -10.07
N LEU A 91 6.18 0.25 -8.88
CA LEU A 91 6.60 1.24 -7.89
C LEU A 91 7.76 2.10 -8.42
N LYS A 92 8.77 1.46 -9.04
CA LYS A 92 9.87 2.19 -9.67
C LYS A 92 9.38 3.15 -10.75
N LEU A 93 8.51 2.68 -11.66
CA LEU A 93 7.96 3.50 -12.72
C LEU A 93 7.19 4.71 -12.17
N ALA A 94 6.42 4.54 -11.10
CA ALA A 94 5.71 5.64 -10.45
C ALA A 94 6.68 6.70 -9.90
N ARG A 95 7.78 6.28 -9.25
CA ARG A 95 8.81 7.19 -8.75
C ARG A 95 9.53 7.94 -9.85
N ASP A 96 9.86 7.27 -10.95
CA ASP A 96 10.52 7.88 -12.10
C ASP A 96 9.62 8.96 -12.73
N LEU A 97 8.31 8.72 -12.80
CA LEU A 97 7.32 9.70 -13.28
C LEU A 97 7.14 10.89 -12.33
N GLU A 98 7.07 10.65 -11.00
CA GLU A 98 7.00 11.73 -10.00
C GLU A 98 8.23 12.63 -10.05
N LYS A 99 9.42 12.03 -10.21
CA LYS A 99 10.67 12.78 -10.36
C LYS A 99 10.65 13.63 -11.63
N PHE A 100 10.25 13.04 -12.77
CA PHE A 100 10.17 13.76 -14.03
C PHE A 100 9.18 14.93 -13.98
N ALA A 101 8.03 14.74 -13.34
CA ALA A 101 7.06 15.82 -13.15
C ALA A 101 7.63 16.96 -12.29
N THR A 102 8.34 16.62 -11.20
CA THR A 102 8.99 17.60 -10.32
C THR A 102 10.08 18.39 -11.06
N ASP A 103 10.89 17.72 -11.87
CA ASP A 103 11.96 18.34 -12.67
C ASP A 103 11.43 19.27 -13.78
N MET A 104 10.18 19.08 -14.23
CA MET A 104 9.53 19.95 -15.24
C MET A 104 8.81 21.16 -14.64
N GLU A 105 8.50 21.15 -13.34
CA GLU A 105 7.87 22.27 -12.64
C GLU A 105 8.89 23.27 -12.07
N LEU A 106 10.19 22.98 -12.19
CA LEU A 106 11.34 23.83 -11.84
C LEU A 106 11.91 24.56 -13.06
#